data_AF-A0A975CFR7-F1
#
_entry.id   AF-A0A975CFR7-F1
#
_cell.length_a   1.000
_cell.length_b   1.000
_cell.length_c   1.000
_cell.angle_alpha   90.00
_cell.angle_beta   90.00
_cell.angle_gamma   90.00
#
_symmetry.space_group_name_H-M   'P 1'
#
loop_
_entity.id
_entity.type
_entity.pdbx_description
1 polymer ?
#
loop_
_entity_poly.entity_id
_entity_poly.type
_entity_poly.pdbx_seq_one_letter_code
_entity_poly.pdbx_strand_id
1 'polypeptide(L)'
;MGNIKKILWVILTLSLIFSLYYIGTKNKKNIASDMDIELSLKEAISLGLDRAKKWDKESYLIKLTSVDETKGGTRGVKGKRYNWNLFFETPNKNQQFIVGISEGEIKGTHVGQGTINGDPITLDDIKFDSPYLVRTAQEKYELQKGVDWATGYHFLLDSENGKPIATVLGNDRDSLFTRISFDVRNGEIVNAMKKIPKGGGLTKVSLDSGNYKHSNIGKAILGISAKNNQAVIWGDRKPRTFNFSVQPFIEFSKNNGWDWNTLNFNEVIIDAWVTDENELYTVTELGIWHIKTNEKMKNIFSVETKIEKVDYATNNNIAILSGNYIHKTRGHVENWDKIIQPESQQIISLQISNNGEVIVLTSNGQVLFEDGDKWTDIELAQGIETPSYMKVIGDDLFLLSDHIWVRNIRNGEWNKIETDYKFSKLIKKGNNLFGITEDETIYLIKFGGDAKEWHVERVFEALTDGIIADLELTQDALFIATVPDFYWEIVN
;
A
#
# COMPACT_ATOMS: atom_id res chain seq x y z
N MET A 1 37.85 -69.50 -3.99
CA MET A 1 38.16 -68.42 -4.98
C MET A 1 37.15 -68.26 -6.13
N GLY A 2 36.36 -69.29 -6.51
CA GLY A 2 35.42 -69.20 -7.63
C GLY A 2 34.19 -68.29 -7.42
N ASN A 3 33.65 -68.22 -6.19
CA ASN A 3 32.43 -67.45 -5.91
C ASN A 3 32.67 -65.92 -5.83
N ILE A 4 33.86 -65.49 -5.39
CA ILE A 4 34.23 -64.07 -5.33
C ILE A 4 34.36 -63.48 -6.74
N LYS A 5 34.91 -64.23 -7.70
CA LYS A 5 34.99 -63.78 -9.10
C LYS A 5 33.62 -63.64 -9.75
N LYS A 6 32.65 -64.50 -9.40
CA LYS A 6 31.26 -64.40 -9.88
C LYS A 6 30.54 -63.18 -9.30
N ILE A 7 30.72 -62.90 -8.02
CA ILE A 7 30.13 -61.71 -7.37
C ILE A 7 30.70 -60.42 -7.95
N LEU A 8 32.02 -60.36 -8.17
CA LEU A 8 32.67 -59.22 -8.83
C LEU A 8 32.15 -58.99 -10.25
N TRP A 9 31.94 -60.05 -11.02
CA TRP A 9 31.37 -59.94 -12.36
C TRP A 9 29.95 -59.40 -12.33
N VAL A 10 29.09 -59.88 -11.42
CA VAL A 10 27.70 -59.41 -11.28
C VAL A 10 27.63 -57.93 -10.90
N ILE A 11 28.51 -57.46 -10.01
CA ILE A 11 28.59 -56.05 -9.63
C ILE A 11 29.04 -55.19 -10.81
N LEU A 12 29.98 -55.68 -11.62
CA LEU A 12 30.49 -54.96 -12.79
C LEU A 12 29.43 -54.84 -13.89
N THR A 13 28.63 -55.90 -14.14
CA THR A 13 27.50 -55.83 -15.08
C THR A 13 26.40 -54.91 -14.59
N LEU A 14 26.07 -54.92 -13.28
CA LEU A 14 25.07 -54.01 -12.72
C LEU A 14 25.50 -52.55 -12.81
N SER A 15 26.79 -52.26 -12.57
CA SER A 15 27.37 -50.93 -12.76
C SER A 15 27.30 -50.46 -14.21
N LEU A 16 27.56 -51.35 -15.17
CA LEU A 16 27.48 -51.04 -16.60
C LEU A 16 26.03 -50.81 -17.07
N ILE A 17 25.08 -51.58 -16.55
CA ILE A 17 23.65 -51.39 -16.85
C ILE A 17 23.16 -50.07 -16.25
N PHE A 18 23.61 -49.72 -15.04
CA PHE A 18 23.27 -48.46 -14.40
C PHE A 18 23.87 -47.26 -15.12
N SER A 19 25.11 -47.35 -15.62
CA SER A 19 25.74 -46.28 -16.40
C SER A 19 25.09 -46.11 -17.78
N LEU A 20 24.72 -47.20 -18.46
CA LEU A 20 23.97 -47.14 -19.71
C LEU A 20 22.54 -46.59 -19.52
N TYR A 21 21.88 -46.93 -18.42
CA TYR A 21 20.60 -46.32 -18.03
C TYR A 21 20.75 -44.82 -17.71
N TYR A 22 21.82 -44.42 -17.03
CA TYR A 22 22.12 -43.02 -16.74
C TYR A 22 22.45 -42.20 -18.00
N ILE A 23 23.16 -42.78 -18.97
CA ILE A 23 23.44 -42.15 -20.27
C ILE A 23 22.17 -42.09 -21.12
N GLY A 24 21.34 -43.14 -21.11
CA GLY A 24 20.06 -43.18 -21.82
C GLY A 24 19.02 -42.20 -21.25
N THR A 25 19.05 -41.92 -19.95
CA THR A 25 18.20 -40.91 -19.30
C THR A 25 18.75 -39.49 -19.45
N LYS A 26 20.08 -39.30 -19.56
CA LYS A 26 20.67 -38.00 -19.95
C LYS A 26 20.42 -37.63 -21.41
N ASN A 27 20.32 -38.62 -22.31
CA ASN A 27 20.05 -38.40 -23.74
C ASN A 27 18.56 -38.32 -24.11
N LYS A 28 17.66 -38.35 -23.11
CA LYS A 28 16.27 -37.92 -23.24
C LYS A 28 16.04 -36.50 -22.69
N LYS A 29 17.06 -35.64 -22.74
CA LYS A 29 16.79 -34.20 -22.86
C LYS A 29 16.30 -33.96 -24.27
N ASN A 30 14.98 -33.83 -24.34
CA ASN A 30 14.24 -33.37 -25.50
C ASN A 30 14.99 -32.27 -26.23
N ILE A 31 15.00 -32.40 -27.55
CA ILE A 31 15.16 -31.33 -28.52
C ILE A 31 14.04 -30.32 -28.21
N ALA A 32 14.32 -29.38 -27.32
CA ALA A 32 13.48 -28.24 -26.97
C ALA A 32 14.41 -27.03 -26.84
N SER A 33 14.64 -26.43 -28.00
CA SER A 33 15.00 -25.03 -28.29
C SER A 33 15.99 -24.28 -27.41
N ASP A 34 17.01 -23.78 -28.10
CA ASP A 34 17.89 -22.63 -27.84
C ASP A 34 17.12 -21.29 -27.65
N MET A 35 15.91 -21.32 -27.08
CA MET A 35 15.12 -20.11 -26.84
C MET A 35 15.68 -19.35 -25.63
N ASP A 36 15.95 -18.07 -25.85
CA ASP A 36 16.13 -17.09 -24.79
C ASP A 36 14.97 -17.23 -23.80
N ILE A 37 15.30 -17.40 -22.51
CA ILE A 37 14.31 -17.71 -21.47
C ILE A 37 13.41 -16.47 -21.23
N GLU A 38 13.92 -15.28 -21.52
CA GLU A 38 13.13 -14.04 -21.60
C GLU A 38 12.59 -13.87 -23.02
N LEU A 39 11.29 -13.57 -23.13
CA LEU A 39 10.63 -13.32 -24.41
C LEU A 39 10.38 -11.83 -24.60
N SER A 40 10.49 -11.36 -25.84
CA SER A 40 9.89 -10.09 -26.25
C SER A 40 8.37 -10.19 -26.31
N LEU A 41 7.71 -9.04 -26.46
CA LEU A 41 6.26 -8.97 -26.64
C LEU A 41 5.81 -9.81 -27.86
N LYS A 42 6.49 -9.67 -29.00
CA LYS A 42 6.15 -10.42 -30.22
C LYS A 42 6.39 -11.93 -30.07
N GLU A 43 7.49 -12.32 -29.41
CA GLU A 43 7.80 -13.73 -29.12
C GLU A 43 6.72 -14.36 -28.22
N ALA A 44 6.29 -13.65 -27.17
CA ALA A 44 5.24 -14.11 -26.27
C ALA A 44 3.89 -14.27 -26.98
N ILE A 45 3.53 -13.32 -27.87
CA ILE A 45 2.29 -13.41 -28.67
C ILE A 45 2.32 -14.62 -29.57
N SER A 46 3.43 -14.88 -30.27
CA SER A 46 3.54 -16.05 -31.15
C SER A 46 3.27 -17.34 -30.36
N LEU A 47 3.91 -17.50 -29.20
CA LEU A 47 3.74 -18.69 -28.35
C LEU A 47 2.31 -18.83 -27.82
N GLY A 48 1.71 -17.73 -27.36
CA GLY A 48 0.33 -17.74 -26.85
C GLY A 48 -0.71 -17.98 -27.93
N LEU A 49 -0.52 -17.40 -29.12
CA LEU A 49 -1.42 -17.54 -30.26
C LEU A 49 -1.47 -18.99 -30.75
N ASP A 50 -0.32 -19.67 -30.83
CA ASP A 50 -0.26 -21.10 -31.15
C ASP A 50 -1.09 -21.95 -30.18
N ARG A 51 -1.11 -21.58 -28.91
CA ARG A 51 -1.92 -22.27 -27.89
C ARG A 51 -3.40 -21.92 -27.98
N ALA A 52 -3.72 -20.66 -28.23
CA ALA A 52 -5.08 -20.17 -28.38
C ALA A 52 -5.75 -20.78 -29.62
N LYS A 53 -5.05 -20.86 -30.76
CA LYS A 53 -5.56 -21.48 -32.00
C LYS A 53 -5.82 -22.98 -31.88
N LYS A 54 -5.12 -23.68 -30.98
CA LYS A 54 -5.42 -25.07 -30.62
C LYS A 54 -6.67 -25.20 -29.76
N TRP A 55 -6.97 -24.20 -28.95
CA TRP A 55 -8.19 -24.13 -28.15
C TRP A 55 -9.39 -23.77 -29.03
N ASP A 56 -9.29 -22.69 -29.81
CA ASP A 56 -10.28 -22.28 -30.80
C ASP A 56 -9.59 -21.64 -32.01
N LYS A 57 -9.89 -22.14 -33.22
CA LYS A 57 -9.28 -21.67 -34.47
C LYS A 57 -9.61 -20.21 -34.79
N GLU A 58 -10.73 -19.69 -34.29
CA GLU A 58 -11.17 -18.32 -34.51
C GLU A 58 -10.66 -17.36 -33.43
N SER A 59 -9.96 -17.86 -32.40
CA SER A 59 -9.44 -17.01 -31.32
C SER A 59 -8.48 -15.93 -31.83
N TYR A 60 -8.55 -14.74 -31.25
CA TYR A 60 -7.68 -13.61 -31.58
C TYR A 60 -7.20 -12.92 -30.30
N LEU A 61 -6.02 -12.31 -30.37
CA LEU A 61 -5.45 -11.57 -29.25
C LEU A 61 -6.20 -10.25 -29.09
N ILE A 62 -6.55 -9.90 -27.85
CA ILE A 62 -7.11 -8.59 -27.51
C ILE A 62 -6.15 -7.76 -26.65
N LYS A 63 -5.34 -8.42 -25.83
CA LYS A 63 -4.49 -7.76 -24.85
C LYS A 63 -3.32 -8.62 -24.44
N LEU A 64 -2.21 -7.98 -24.11
CA LEU A 64 -1.05 -8.61 -23.49
C LEU A 64 -0.47 -7.70 -22.41
N THR A 65 0.00 -8.31 -21.33
CA THR A 65 0.72 -7.61 -20.26
C THR A 65 1.89 -8.46 -19.78
N SER A 66 3.05 -7.83 -19.64
CA SER A 66 4.16 -8.41 -18.88
C SER A 66 3.78 -8.52 -17.40
N VAL A 67 4.38 -9.46 -16.67
CA VAL A 67 4.14 -9.64 -15.23
C VAL A 67 5.44 -9.38 -14.47
N ASP A 68 5.34 -8.73 -13.32
CA ASP A 68 6.50 -8.45 -12.46
C ASP A 68 7.02 -9.72 -11.81
N GLU A 69 8.32 -9.74 -11.53
CA GLU A 69 8.99 -10.94 -11.02
C GLU A 69 10.26 -10.65 -10.22
N THR A 70 10.60 -11.59 -9.36
CA THR A 70 11.79 -11.56 -8.48
C THR A 70 12.89 -12.55 -8.90
N LYS A 71 12.69 -13.28 -10.00
CA LYS A 71 13.56 -14.31 -10.60
C LYS A 71 14.88 -13.78 -11.19
N GLY A 72 15.07 -12.46 -11.31
CA GLY A 72 16.34 -11.87 -11.77
C GLY A 72 16.30 -11.51 -13.26
N GLY A 73 17.40 -11.68 -14.01
CA GLY A 73 17.42 -11.38 -15.45
C GLY A 73 17.48 -9.89 -15.81
N THR A 74 17.05 -9.55 -17.02
CA THR A 74 17.07 -8.18 -17.54
C THR A 74 15.89 -7.36 -17.05
N ARG A 75 14.80 -8.00 -16.62
CA ARG A 75 13.58 -7.33 -16.15
C ARG A 75 13.09 -6.26 -17.14
N GLY A 76 13.03 -6.61 -18.42
CA GLY A 76 12.59 -5.67 -19.46
C GLY A 76 13.65 -4.68 -19.93
N VAL A 77 14.86 -4.64 -19.36
CA VAL A 77 15.94 -3.74 -19.82
C VAL A 77 16.29 -3.99 -21.28
N LYS A 78 16.21 -5.24 -21.75
CA LYS A 78 16.41 -5.58 -23.17
C LYS A 78 15.10 -5.60 -23.98
N GLY A 79 14.01 -5.11 -23.43
CA GLY A 79 12.67 -5.27 -24.01
C GLY A 79 12.07 -6.65 -23.82
N LYS A 80 12.64 -7.50 -22.96
CA LYS A 80 12.21 -8.89 -22.78
C LYS A 80 11.88 -9.22 -21.32
N ARG A 81 10.94 -10.14 -21.11
CA ARG A 81 10.45 -10.56 -19.79
C ARG A 81 10.27 -12.07 -19.74
N TYR A 82 10.45 -12.64 -18.55
CA TYR A 82 10.12 -14.04 -18.29
C TYR A 82 8.63 -14.31 -18.36
N ASN A 83 7.82 -13.41 -17.78
CA ASN A 83 6.42 -13.67 -17.50
C ASN A 83 5.49 -12.77 -18.30
N TRP A 84 4.49 -13.38 -18.93
CA TRP A 84 3.49 -12.69 -19.74
C TRP A 84 2.10 -13.30 -19.50
N ASN A 85 1.09 -12.44 -19.46
CA ASN A 85 -0.31 -12.85 -19.55
C ASN A 85 -0.88 -12.33 -20.86
N LEU A 86 -1.50 -13.23 -21.62
CA LEU A 86 -2.12 -12.95 -22.90
C LEU A 86 -3.60 -13.27 -22.82
N PHE A 87 -4.41 -12.40 -23.40
CA PHE A 87 -5.86 -12.47 -23.35
C PHE A 87 -6.37 -12.62 -24.78
N PHE A 88 -7.09 -13.71 -25.01
CA PHE A 88 -7.68 -14.05 -26.29
C PHE A 88 -9.19 -14.12 -26.16
N GLU A 89 -9.90 -13.75 -27.22
CA GLU A 89 -11.34 -13.90 -27.32
C GLU A 89 -11.70 -14.66 -28.59
N THR A 90 -12.90 -15.23 -28.60
CA THR A 90 -13.46 -15.91 -29.76
C THR A 90 -14.70 -15.16 -30.24
N PRO A 91 -14.83 -14.88 -31.55
CA PRO A 91 -16.01 -14.21 -32.09
C PRO A 91 -17.31 -14.87 -31.63
N ASN A 92 -18.26 -14.06 -31.15
CA ASN A 92 -19.62 -14.49 -30.80
C ASN A 92 -19.76 -15.56 -29.71
N LYS A 93 -18.71 -15.87 -28.93
CA LYS A 93 -18.77 -16.91 -27.87
C LYS A 93 -18.79 -16.40 -26.44
N ASN A 94 -18.68 -15.09 -26.21
CA ASN A 94 -18.60 -14.46 -24.87
C ASN A 94 -17.60 -15.17 -23.93
N GLN A 95 -16.49 -15.64 -24.51
CA GLN A 95 -15.49 -16.44 -23.84
C GLN A 95 -14.13 -15.78 -24.01
N GLN A 96 -13.39 -15.71 -22.91
CA GLN A 96 -12.01 -15.25 -22.89
C GLN A 96 -11.10 -16.41 -22.49
N PHE A 97 -9.99 -16.54 -23.20
CA PHE A 97 -8.93 -17.49 -22.92
C PHE A 97 -7.67 -16.75 -22.53
N ILE A 98 -7.22 -16.99 -21.30
CA ILE A 98 -6.02 -16.39 -20.74
C ILE A 98 -4.89 -17.41 -20.81
N VAL A 99 -3.74 -16.99 -21.35
CA VAL A 99 -2.52 -17.80 -21.39
C VAL A 99 -1.45 -17.13 -20.53
N GLY A 100 -0.97 -17.85 -19.53
CA GLY A 100 0.17 -17.46 -18.70
C GLY A 100 1.45 -18.14 -19.18
N ILE A 101 2.43 -17.32 -19.58
CA ILE A 101 3.76 -17.73 -19.97
C ILE A 101 4.74 -17.38 -18.85
N SER A 102 5.66 -18.28 -18.55
CA SER A 102 6.82 -18.02 -17.70
C SER A 102 8.02 -18.76 -18.26
N GLU A 103 9.14 -18.05 -18.40
CA GLU A 103 10.44 -18.62 -18.79
C GLU A 103 10.38 -19.35 -20.14
N GLY A 104 9.76 -18.70 -21.13
CA GLY A 104 9.62 -19.26 -22.48
C GLY A 104 8.57 -20.37 -22.61
N GLU A 105 7.87 -20.75 -21.53
CA GLU A 105 6.94 -21.87 -21.51
C GLU A 105 5.54 -21.45 -21.05
N ILE A 106 4.51 -22.10 -21.59
CA ILE A 106 3.13 -21.93 -21.12
C ILE A 106 2.97 -22.70 -19.80
N LYS A 107 2.76 -21.97 -18.70
CA LYS A 107 2.59 -22.56 -17.37
C LYS A 107 1.13 -22.69 -16.94
N GLY A 108 0.24 -21.90 -17.51
CA GLY A 108 -1.17 -21.91 -17.12
C GLY A 108 -2.08 -21.41 -18.23
N THR A 109 -3.32 -21.90 -18.21
CA THR A 109 -4.39 -21.41 -19.08
C THR A 109 -5.69 -21.35 -18.30
N HIS A 110 -6.51 -20.34 -18.55
CA HIS A 110 -7.83 -20.19 -17.93
C HIS A 110 -8.87 -19.80 -18.98
N VAL A 111 -10.08 -20.35 -18.87
CA VAL A 111 -11.23 -19.95 -19.69
C VAL A 111 -12.23 -19.29 -18.76
N GLY A 112 -12.58 -18.04 -19.06
CA GLY A 112 -13.55 -17.26 -18.31
C GLY A 112 -14.59 -16.61 -19.21
N GLN A 113 -15.46 -15.82 -18.62
CA GLN A 113 -16.41 -14.97 -19.34
C GLN A 113 -15.65 -13.78 -19.96
N GLY A 114 -15.80 -13.59 -21.26
CA GLY A 114 -15.16 -12.48 -21.99
C GLY A 114 -16.02 -11.22 -21.99
N THR A 115 -15.49 -10.18 -22.63
CA THR A 115 -16.27 -8.99 -23.01
C THR A 115 -16.44 -9.04 -24.52
N ILE A 116 -17.64 -8.85 -25.08
CA ILE A 116 -17.88 -9.10 -26.51
C ILE A 116 -17.17 -8.09 -27.46
N ASN A 117 -16.27 -7.22 -26.99
CA ASN A 117 -15.90 -5.98 -27.67
C ASN A 117 -14.37 -5.69 -27.76
N GLY A 118 -13.49 -6.68 -27.60
CA GLY A 118 -12.06 -6.46 -27.84
C GLY A 118 -11.75 -6.32 -29.33
N ASP A 119 -11.10 -5.23 -29.75
CA ASP A 119 -10.58 -5.12 -31.12
C ASP A 119 -9.43 -6.13 -31.34
N PRO A 120 -9.45 -6.92 -32.42
CA PRO A 120 -8.43 -7.94 -32.66
C PRO A 120 -7.08 -7.32 -32.97
N ILE A 121 -6.04 -7.83 -32.30
CA ILE A 121 -4.64 -7.48 -32.57
C ILE A 121 -3.98 -8.66 -33.30
N THR A 122 -3.40 -8.39 -34.47
CA THR A 122 -2.70 -9.42 -35.24
C THR A 122 -1.18 -9.30 -35.07
N LEU A 123 -0.48 -10.43 -35.21
CA LEU A 123 0.99 -10.45 -35.12
C LEU A 123 1.65 -9.62 -36.24
N ASP A 124 0.99 -9.52 -37.39
CA ASP A 124 1.45 -8.75 -38.56
C ASP A 124 1.36 -7.23 -38.32
N ASP A 125 0.48 -6.78 -37.43
CA ASP A 125 0.41 -5.38 -37.03
C ASP A 125 1.64 -4.93 -36.23
N ILE A 126 2.36 -5.87 -35.62
CA ILE A 126 3.48 -5.58 -34.72
C ILE A 126 4.77 -5.53 -35.53
N LYS A 127 5.06 -4.37 -36.12
CA LYS A 127 6.31 -4.09 -36.83
C LYS A 127 7.44 -3.65 -35.90
N PHE A 128 7.07 -2.96 -34.81
CA PHE A 128 8.00 -2.46 -33.80
C PHE A 128 7.76 -3.18 -32.46
N ASP A 129 8.69 -4.06 -32.09
CA ASP A 129 8.60 -4.93 -30.91
C ASP A 129 9.22 -4.26 -29.66
N SER A 130 8.97 -4.82 -28.48
CA SER A 130 9.35 -4.27 -27.18
C SER A 130 10.83 -3.89 -27.02
N PRO A 131 11.84 -4.57 -27.61
CA PRO A 131 13.24 -4.11 -27.57
C PRO A 131 13.47 -2.76 -28.27
N TYR A 132 12.75 -2.50 -29.36
CA TYR A 132 12.81 -1.20 -30.05
C TYR A 132 12.10 -0.12 -29.22
N LEU A 133 10.95 -0.46 -28.66
CA LEU A 133 10.13 0.49 -27.88
C LEU A 133 10.86 0.98 -26.63
N VAL A 134 11.47 0.07 -25.85
CA VAL A 134 12.26 0.46 -24.67
C VAL A 134 13.43 1.36 -25.04
N ARG A 135 14.18 1.01 -26.10
CA ARG A 135 15.29 1.84 -26.55
C ARG A 135 14.82 3.24 -26.93
N THR A 136 13.72 3.33 -27.67
CA THR A 136 13.14 4.63 -28.08
C THR A 136 12.66 5.44 -26.87
N ALA A 137 12.03 4.80 -25.89
CA ALA A 137 11.58 5.45 -24.66
C ALA A 137 12.77 5.98 -23.83
N GLN A 138 13.85 5.21 -23.75
CA GLN A 138 15.10 5.62 -23.09
C GLN A 138 15.78 6.78 -23.81
N GLU A 139 15.88 6.74 -25.13
CA GLU A 139 16.58 7.76 -25.92
C GLU A 139 15.81 9.09 -25.96
N LYS A 140 14.47 9.06 -26.03
CA LYS A 140 13.65 10.27 -26.20
C LYS A 140 13.15 10.89 -24.91
N TYR A 141 12.79 10.06 -23.92
CA TYR A 141 12.21 10.51 -22.66
C TYR A 141 13.09 10.21 -21.46
N GLU A 142 14.29 9.66 -21.69
CA GLU A 142 15.25 9.32 -20.64
C GLU A 142 14.60 8.41 -19.59
N LEU A 143 13.64 7.59 -20.05
CA LEU A 143 12.87 6.70 -19.21
C LEU A 143 13.85 5.76 -18.51
N GLN A 144 13.74 5.71 -17.19
CA GLN A 144 14.53 4.90 -16.29
C GLN A 144 13.75 3.66 -15.89
N LYS A 145 14.48 2.61 -15.49
CA LYS A 145 13.86 1.39 -14.98
C LYS A 145 13.15 1.66 -13.64
N GLY A 146 12.01 1.03 -13.43
CA GLY A 146 11.37 0.93 -12.13
C GLY A 146 12.26 0.20 -11.12
N VAL A 147 12.21 0.63 -9.87
CA VAL A 147 12.97 0.04 -8.75
C VAL A 147 12.11 -0.91 -7.94
N ASP A 148 10.89 -0.47 -7.61
CA ASP A 148 9.97 -1.19 -6.73
C ASP A 148 8.87 -1.88 -7.53
N TRP A 149 7.86 -1.11 -7.96
CA TRP A 149 6.86 -1.58 -8.90
C TRP A 149 6.72 -0.62 -10.08
N ALA A 150 6.72 -1.10 -11.30
CA ALA A 150 6.96 -2.48 -11.69
C ALA A 150 8.49 -2.62 -11.93
N THR A 151 9.17 -3.61 -11.33
CA THR A 151 10.66 -3.62 -11.29
C THR A 151 11.22 -3.79 -12.69
N GLY A 152 12.07 -2.86 -13.16
CA GLY A 152 12.57 -2.87 -14.55
C GLY A 152 11.68 -2.06 -15.51
N TYR A 153 11.46 -2.54 -16.75
CA TYR A 153 10.48 -1.96 -17.68
C TYR A 153 9.32 -2.90 -17.94
N HIS A 154 8.10 -2.39 -17.84
CA HIS A 154 6.89 -3.18 -18.09
C HIS A 154 6.25 -2.84 -19.41
N PHE A 155 5.56 -3.83 -19.96
CA PHE A 155 4.96 -3.77 -21.28
C PHE A 155 3.48 -4.11 -21.19
N LEU A 156 2.68 -3.28 -21.84
CA LEU A 156 1.28 -3.51 -22.10
C LEU A 156 1.07 -3.43 -23.61
N LEU A 157 0.14 -4.21 -24.14
CA LEU A 157 -0.38 -4.09 -25.48
C LEU A 157 -1.90 -4.20 -25.40
N ASP A 158 -2.58 -3.20 -25.94
CA ASP A 158 -4.04 -3.15 -26.03
C ASP A 158 -4.43 -2.50 -27.37
N SER A 159 -5.72 -2.51 -27.71
CA SER A 159 -6.23 -1.78 -28.86
C SER A 159 -6.94 -0.50 -28.42
N GLU A 160 -6.54 0.63 -28.99
CA GLU A 160 -7.20 1.92 -28.78
C GLU A 160 -7.73 2.43 -30.13
N ASN A 161 -9.05 2.52 -30.27
CA ASN A 161 -9.72 2.92 -31.52
C ASN A 161 -9.26 2.09 -32.74
N GLY A 162 -9.20 0.76 -32.60
CA GLY A 162 -8.73 -0.16 -33.63
C GLY A 162 -7.23 -0.08 -33.95
N LYS A 163 -6.42 0.58 -33.11
CA LYS A 163 -4.96 0.65 -33.27
C LYS A 163 -4.27 -0.16 -32.16
N PRO A 164 -3.34 -1.07 -32.49
CA PRO A 164 -2.56 -1.75 -31.47
C PRO A 164 -1.54 -0.78 -30.86
N ILE A 165 -1.70 -0.49 -29.57
CA ILE A 165 -0.86 0.43 -28.83
C ILE A 165 -0.04 -0.37 -27.80
N ALA A 166 1.28 -0.34 -27.94
CA ALA A 166 2.17 -0.86 -26.92
C ALA A 166 2.64 0.25 -25.98
N THR A 167 2.58 0.00 -24.68
CA THR A 167 3.02 0.95 -23.66
C THR A 167 4.21 0.40 -22.89
N VAL A 168 5.27 1.20 -22.79
CA VAL A 168 6.44 0.95 -21.94
C VAL A 168 6.28 1.74 -20.65
N LEU A 169 6.31 1.05 -19.51
CA LEU A 169 6.25 1.63 -18.18
C LEU A 169 7.64 1.66 -17.53
N GLY A 170 7.94 2.76 -16.87
CA GLY A 170 9.17 2.98 -16.11
C GLY A 170 9.04 4.21 -15.21
N ASN A 171 10.16 4.87 -14.95
CA ASN A 171 10.24 6.08 -14.15
C ASN A 171 10.92 7.21 -14.94
N ASP A 172 10.56 8.47 -14.71
CA ASP A 172 11.32 9.60 -15.24
C ASP A 172 12.56 9.90 -14.36
N ARG A 173 13.30 10.97 -14.69
CA ARG A 173 14.47 11.43 -13.93
C ARG A 173 14.15 11.82 -12.48
N ASP A 174 12.94 12.30 -12.23
CA ASP A 174 12.42 12.63 -10.89
C ASP A 174 11.82 11.40 -10.19
N SER A 175 12.02 10.21 -10.78
CA SER A 175 11.49 8.91 -10.38
C SER A 175 9.96 8.86 -10.26
N LEU A 176 9.25 9.68 -11.03
CA LEU A 176 7.80 9.63 -11.18
C LEU A 176 7.44 8.51 -12.15
N PHE A 177 6.38 7.78 -11.81
CA PHE A 177 5.92 6.67 -12.62
C PHE A 177 5.43 7.17 -13.98
N THR A 178 6.02 6.64 -15.05
CA THR A 178 5.90 7.18 -16.40
C THR A 178 5.56 6.09 -17.39
N ARG A 179 4.67 6.40 -18.35
CA ARG A 179 4.26 5.51 -19.42
C ARG A 179 4.43 6.18 -20.77
N ILE A 180 5.06 5.47 -21.71
CA ILE A 180 5.25 5.91 -23.09
C ILE A 180 4.54 4.92 -24.00
N SER A 181 3.57 5.40 -24.77
CA SER A 181 2.68 4.60 -25.62
C SER A 181 3.03 4.81 -27.09
N PHE A 182 3.06 3.71 -27.84
CA PHE A 182 3.51 3.65 -29.22
C PHE A 182 2.50 2.92 -30.10
N ASP A 183 2.30 3.40 -31.33
CA ASP A 183 1.64 2.61 -32.37
C ASP A 183 2.66 1.59 -32.92
N VAL A 184 2.42 0.31 -32.67
CA VAL A 184 3.39 -0.75 -33.02
C VAL A 184 3.52 -1.02 -34.52
N ARG A 185 2.65 -0.41 -35.34
CA ARG A 185 2.68 -0.56 -36.81
C ARG A 185 3.71 0.36 -37.45
N ASN A 186 3.97 1.53 -36.85
CA ASN A 186 4.87 2.54 -37.41
C ASN A 186 5.94 3.04 -36.42
N GLY A 187 5.85 2.67 -35.13
CA GLY A 187 6.81 3.04 -34.09
C GLY A 187 6.66 4.48 -33.60
N GLU A 188 5.60 5.19 -34.00
CA GLU A 188 5.32 6.55 -33.56
C GLU A 188 4.87 6.57 -32.10
N ILE A 189 5.32 7.57 -31.36
CA ILE A 189 4.85 7.82 -29.99
C ILE A 189 3.49 8.48 -30.08
N VAL A 190 2.48 7.83 -29.51
CA VAL A 190 1.10 8.32 -29.47
C VAL A 190 0.87 9.16 -28.21
N ASN A 191 1.50 8.77 -27.10
CA ASN A 191 1.36 9.48 -25.84
C ASN A 191 2.57 9.23 -24.92
N ALA A 192 2.89 10.21 -24.09
CA ALA A 192 3.87 10.10 -23.02
C ALA A 192 3.29 10.79 -21.80
N MET A 193 3.08 10.04 -20.72
CA MET A 193 2.47 10.58 -19.49
C MET A 193 3.25 10.15 -18.27
N LYS A 194 3.34 11.04 -17.29
CA LYS A 194 3.87 10.78 -15.95
C LYS A 194 2.80 10.97 -14.89
N LYS A 195 2.90 10.24 -13.79
CA LYS A 195 1.97 10.32 -12.68
C LYS A 195 2.52 11.29 -11.63
N ILE A 196 1.89 12.45 -11.51
CA ILE A 196 2.30 13.54 -10.60
C ILE A 196 1.41 13.57 -9.34
N PRO A 197 1.98 13.85 -8.16
CA PRO A 197 1.18 14.20 -7.00
C PRO A 197 0.56 15.59 -7.21
N LYS A 198 -0.74 15.71 -6.93
CA LYS A 198 -1.46 16.99 -6.89
C LYS A 198 -2.07 17.16 -5.51
N GLY A 199 -1.86 18.34 -4.94
CA GLY A 199 -2.30 18.65 -3.59
C GLY A 199 -1.30 18.22 -2.51
N GLY A 200 -1.83 17.87 -1.34
CA GLY A 200 -1.03 17.53 -0.16
C GLY A 200 -0.44 18.76 0.53
N GLY A 201 0.01 18.56 1.76
CA GLY A 201 0.60 19.60 2.59
C GLY A 201 -0.22 19.90 3.83
N LEU A 202 0.03 21.07 4.43
CA LEU A 202 -0.57 21.51 5.67
C LEU A 202 -1.45 22.74 5.42
N THR A 203 -2.71 22.65 5.81
CA THR A 203 -3.63 23.77 5.87
C THR A 203 -3.81 24.19 7.31
N LYS A 204 -3.53 25.46 7.63
CA LYS A 204 -3.85 26.06 8.93
C LYS A 204 -5.02 27.02 8.76
N VAL A 205 -6.13 26.74 9.41
CA VAL A 205 -7.35 27.58 9.42
C VAL A 205 -7.39 28.33 10.75
N SER A 206 -7.42 29.66 10.72
CA SER A 206 -7.61 30.50 11.91
C SER A 206 -9.07 30.45 12.35
N LEU A 207 -9.33 30.10 13.61
CA LEU A 207 -10.70 30.01 14.12
C LEU A 207 -11.37 31.39 14.29
N ASP A 208 -10.59 32.42 14.62
CA ASP A 208 -11.12 33.79 14.79
C ASP A 208 -11.53 34.46 13.48
N SER A 209 -10.75 34.24 12.41
CA SER A 209 -10.93 34.96 11.15
C SER A 209 -11.50 34.10 10.01
N GLY A 210 -11.49 32.78 10.15
CA GLY A 210 -11.80 31.83 9.08
C GLY A 210 -10.75 31.78 7.96
N ASN A 211 -9.72 32.64 8.00
CA ASN A 211 -8.66 32.64 7.00
C ASN A 211 -7.81 31.38 7.11
N TYR A 212 -7.39 30.85 5.96
CA TYR A 212 -6.52 29.69 5.90
C TYR A 212 -5.21 29.98 5.16
N LYS A 213 -4.16 29.25 5.54
CA LYS A 213 -2.84 29.29 4.89
C LYS A 213 -2.40 27.87 4.56
N HIS A 214 -2.03 27.65 3.31
CA HIS A 214 -1.38 26.42 2.88
C HIS A 214 0.14 26.54 3.00
N SER A 215 0.78 25.46 3.41
CA SER A 215 2.23 25.31 3.48
C SER A 215 2.60 23.88 3.15
N ASN A 216 3.89 23.61 2.90
CA ASN A 216 4.36 22.25 2.63
C ASN A 216 3.67 21.57 1.43
N ILE A 217 3.26 22.36 0.43
CA ILE A 217 2.54 21.89 -0.76
C ILE A 217 3.35 20.81 -1.49
N GLY A 218 2.68 19.74 -1.92
CA GLY A 218 3.29 18.60 -2.61
C GLY A 218 3.96 17.57 -1.69
N LYS A 219 4.07 17.83 -0.39
CA LYS A 219 4.42 16.80 0.60
C LYS A 219 3.18 15.98 0.94
N ALA A 220 3.38 14.70 1.25
CA ALA A 220 2.35 13.90 1.93
C ALA A 220 2.55 14.07 3.43
N ILE A 221 1.67 14.82 4.11
CA ILE A 221 1.71 14.93 5.56
C ILE A 221 0.81 13.84 6.11
N LEU A 222 1.43 12.81 6.71
CA LEU A 222 0.73 11.64 7.22
C LEU A 222 0.13 11.88 8.60
N GLY A 223 0.70 12.82 9.36
CA GLY A 223 0.16 13.17 10.67
C GLY A 223 0.62 14.53 11.18
N ILE A 224 -0.13 15.00 12.17
CA ILE A 224 0.11 16.23 12.90
C ILE A 224 -0.23 16.06 14.37
N SER A 225 0.55 16.71 15.24
CA SER A 225 0.15 16.96 16.62
C SER A 225 0.54 18.38 16.98
N ALA A 226 -0.37 19.11 17.59
CA ALA A 226 -0.13 20.48 18.03
C ALA A 226 -0.70 20.70 19.43
N LYS A 227 0.11 21.30 20.28
CA LYS A 227 -0.26 21.59 21.66
C LYS A 227 0.48 22.82 22.16
N ASN A 228 -0.23 23.68 22.90
CA ASN A 228 0.26 24.99 23.30
C ASN A 228 0.76 25.78 22.06
N ASN A 229 2.03 26.20 22.06
CA ASN A 229 2.65 26.87 20.93
C ASN A 229 3.49 25.94 20.03
N GLN A 230 3.45 24.63 20.30
CA GLN A 230 4.27 23.64 19.61
C GLN A 230 3.45 22.84 18.62
N ALA A 231 4.07 22.45 17.50
CA ALA A 231 3.47 21.57 16.53
C ALA A 231 4.53 20.66 15.92
N VAL A 232 4.17 19.42 15.62
CA VAL A 232 4.97 18.46 14.88
C VAL A 232 4.17 17.93 13.71
N ILE A 233 4.82 17.82 12.55
CA ILE A 233 4.29 17.17 11.36
C ILE A 233 5.28 16.13 10.87
N TRP A 234 4.78 15.06 10.26
CA TRP A 234 5.62 14.03 9.65
C TRP A 234 4.96 13.45 8.40
N GLY A 235 5.76 12.79 7.58
CA GLY A 235 5.28 12.10 6.39
C GLY A 235 6.35 11.93 5.33
N ASP A 236 5.97 12.04 4.06
CA ASP A 236 6.86 11.90 2.90
C ASP A 236 7.07 13.25 2.20
N ARG A 237 8.34 13.64 2.02
CA ARG A 237 8.71 14.88 1.33
C ARG A 237 8.35 14.86 -0.15
N LYS A 238 8.38 13.67 -0.77
CA LYS A 238 8.20 13.51 -2.22
C LYS A 238 7.41 12.23 -2.51
N PRO A 239 6.09 12.22 -2.20
CA PRO A 239 5.25 11.06 -2.38
C PRO A 239 5.15 10.63 -3.84
N ARG A 240 5.15 9.31 -4.08
CA ARG A 240 5.14 8.67 -5.41
C ARG A 240 4.20 7.46 -5.40
N THR A 241 3.45 7.24 -6.48
CA THR A 241 2.41 6.19 -6.51
C THR A 241 2.95 4.75 -6.45
N PHE A 242 4.13 4.49 -7.01
CA PHE A 242 4.66 3.12 -7.17
C PHE A 242 6.14 2.97 -6.81
N ASN A 243 6.72 4.01 -6.21
CA ASN A 243 8.07 4.00 -5.68
C ASN A 243 7.94 4.06 -4.16
N PHE A 244 8.26 2.95 -3.49
CA PHE A 244 8.20 2.81 -2.04
C PHE A 244 9.42 3.41 -1.34
N SER A 245 10.35 4.03 -2.09
CA SER A 245 11.43 4.84 -1.50
C SER A 245 10.84 6.12 -0.91
N VAL A 246 10.18 5.99 0.23
CA VAL A 246 9.67 7.09 1.06
C VAL A 246 10.84 8.01 1.38
N GLN A 247 10.64 9.32 1.27
CA GLN A 247 11.59 10.32 1.76
C GLN A 247 11.05 10.87 3.07
N PRO A 248 11.24 10.15 4.20
CA PRO A 248 10.60 10.51 5.44
C PRO A 248 11.05 11.90 5.91
N PHE A 249 10.14 12.60 6.57
CA PHE A 249 10.48 13.78 7.33
C PHE A 249 9.68 13.86 8.61
N ILE A 250 10.25 14.60 9.54
CA ILE A 250 9.57 15.14 10.70
C ILE A 250 10.06 16.57 10.89
N GLU A 251 9.12 17.48 11.06
CA GLU A 251 9.37 18.91 11.24
C GLU A 251 8.65 19.38 12.50
N PHE A 252 9.35 20.17 13.29
CA PHE A 252 8.87 20.69 14.57
C PHE A 252 8.87 22.21 14.59
N SER A 253 7.76 22.77 15.06
CA SER A 253 7.53 24.19 15.24
C SER A 253 7.42 24.50 16.73
N LYS A 254 8.04 25.61 17.16
CA LYS A 254 7.87 26.18 18.51
C LYS A 254 6.95 27.42 18.52
N ASN A 255 6.34 27.75 17.40
CA ASN A 255 5.51 28.94 17.21
C ASN A 255 4.28 28.65 16.33
N ASN A 256 3.45 27.68 16.71
CA ASN A 256 2.14 27.43 16.06
C ASN A 256 2.20 27.24 14.52
N GLY A 257 3.26 26.61 14.03
CA GLY A 257 3.46 26.29 12.63
C GLY A 257 3.89 27.47 11.77
N TRP A 258 4.34 28.59 12.36
CA TRP A 258 4.89 29.72 11.62
C TRP A 258 6.26 29.36 11.02
N ASP A 259 7.14 28.74 11.81
CA ASP A 259 8.45 28.27 11.38
C ASP A 259 8.65 26.78 11.71
N TRP A 260 9.26 26.05 10.78
CA TRP A 260 9.47 24.61 10.88
C TRP A 260 10.95 24.25 10.89
N ASN A 261 11.36 23.45 11.87
CA ASN A 261 12.72 22.91 11.97
C ASN A 261 12.69 21.41 11.69
N THR A 262 13.44 20.94 10.70
CA THR A 262 13.58 19.51 10.44
C THR A 262 14.32 18.83 11.60
N LEU A 263 13.77 17.72 12.11
CA LEU A 263 14.49 16.82 13.01
C LEU A 263 15.21 15.75 12.19
N ASN A 264 16.43 15.41 12.60
CA ASN A 264 17.27 14.47 11.85
C ASN A 264 16.91 13.03 12.18
N PHE A 265 15.93 12.49 11.44
CA PHE A 265 15.59 11.07 11.42
C PHE A 265 15.83 10.51 10.01
N ASN A 266 16.56 9.40 9.94
CA ASN A 266 16.79 8.67 8.68
C ASN A 266 15.88 7.43 8.57
N GLU A 267 14.78 7.42 9.31
CA GLU A 267 13.83 6.30 9.42
C GLU A 267 12.42 6.80 9.11
N VAL A 268 11.56 5.88 8.68
CA VAL A 268 10.13 6.18 8.48
C VAL A 268 9.50 6.49 9.83
N ILE A 269 8.77 7.61 9.89
CA ILE A 269 8.02 8.03 11.06
C ILE A 269 6.62 7.46 10.98
N ILE A 270 6.23 6.67 11.98
CA ILE A 270 4.91 6.06 12.09
C ILE A 270 3.96 7.06 12.74
N ASP A 271 4.37 7.67 13.86
CA ASP A 271 3.56 8.62 14.62
C ASP A 271 4.47 9.59 15.40
N ALA A 272 3.94 10.75 15.75
CA ALA A 272 4.58 11.71 16.64
C ALA A 272 3.55 12.56 17.39
N TRP A 273 3.82 12.89 18.65
CA TRP A 273 2.92 13.73 19.43
C TRP A 273 3.65 14.62 20.43
N VAL A 274 3.00 15.74 20.74
CA VAL A 274 3.44 16.68 21.78
C VAL A 274 2.55 16.52 23.01
N THR A 275 3.16 16.36 24.18
CA THR A 275 2.45 16.24 25.46
C THR A 275 2.12 17.60 26.09
N ASP A 276 1.31 17.61 27.15
CA ASP A 276 1.03 18.82 27.94
C ASP A 276 2.29 19.46 28.54
N GLU A 277 3.32 18.64 28.79
CA GLU A 277 4.60 19.07 29.36
C GLU A 277 5.56 19.64 28.29
N ASN A 278 5.09 19.83 27.05
CA ASN A 278 5.90 20.24 25.90
C ASN A 278 7.06 19.27 25.60
N GLU A 279 6.80 17.98 25.81
CA GLU A 279 7.69 16.89 25.42
C GLU A 279 7.24 16.32 24.08
N LEU A 280 8.20 16.01 23.20
CA LEU A 280 7.93 15.42 21.89
C LEU A 280 8.31 13.94 21.91
N TYR A 281 7.36 13.11 21.51
CA TYR A 281 7.57 11.69 21.25
C TYR A 281 7.49 11.42 19.76
N THR A 282 8.31 10.50 19.28
CA THR A 282 8.34 10.10 17.87
C THR A 282 8.53 8.59 17.78
N VAL A 283 7.73 7.94 16.95
CA VAL A 283 7.75 6.50 16.73
C VAL A 283 8.32 6.24 15.35
N THR A 284 9.41 5.48 15.29
CA THR A 284 9.99 4.98 14.05
C THR A 284 9.65 3.51 13.87
N GLU A 285 10.13 2.90 12.79
CA GLU A 285 9.89 1.47 12.54
C GLU A 285 10.40 0.55 13.65
N LEU A 286 11.40 0.96 14.44
CA LEU A 286 12.05 0.07 15.41
C LEU A 286 12.07 0.61 16.84
N GLY A 287 11.49 1.78 17.10
CA GLY A 287 11.50 2.31 18.46
C GLY A 287 10.76 3.62 18.66
N ILE A 288 10.76 4.03 19.92
CA ILE A 288 10.17 5.29 20.38
C ILE A 288 11.29 6.18 20.89
N TRP A 289 11.23 7.43 20.47
CA TRP A 289 12.19 8.46 20.77
C TRP A 289 11.52 9.57 21.55
N HIS A 290 12.16 9.99 22.63
CA HIS A 290 11.79 11.14 23.42
C HIS A 290 12.74 12.30 23.12
N ILE A 291 12.18 13.47 22.83
CA ILE A 291 12.89 14.69 22.47
C ILE A 291 12.44 15.80 23.42
N LYS A 292 13.28 16.16 24.39
CA LYS A 292 13.06 17.36 25.20
C LYS A 292 13.61 18.60 24.52
N THR A 293 12.97 19.74 24.77
CA THR A 293 13.16 21.03 24.08
C THR A 293 14.62 21.53 23.98
N ASN A 294 15.57 20.99 24.77
CA ASN A 294 17.00 21.31 24.76
C ASN A 294 17.93 20.10 24.97
N GLU A 295 17.44 18.87 24.85
CA GLU A 295 18.24 17.66 25.09
C GLU A 295 18.48 16.86 23.80
N LYS A 296 19.43 15.92 23.88
CA LYS A 296 19.62 14.95 22.80
C LYS A 296 18.41 14.01 22.75
N MET A 297 18.03 13.61 21.53
CA MET A 297 17.04 12.57 21.31
C MET A 297 17.45 11.30 22.06
N LYS A 298 16.54 10.77 22.88
CA LYS A 298 16.75 9.56 23.67
C LYS A 298 15.81 8.48 23.16
N ASN A 299 16.34 7.35 22.73
CA ASN A 299 15.53 6.15 22.51
C ASN A 299 15.07 5.63 23.89
N ILE A 300 13.76 5.52 24.08
CA ILE A 300 13.15 5.08 25.34
C ILE A 300 12.56 3.67 25.24
N PHE A 301 12.36 3.18 24.02
CA PHE A 301 11.81 1.85 23.76
C PHE A 301 12.25 1.35 22.39
N SER A 302 12.64 0.09 22.29
CA SER A 302 13.07 -0.53 21.04
C SER A 302 12.47 -1.91 20.90
N VAL A 303 12.21 -2.30 19.65
CA VAL A 303 11.69 -3.61 19.28
C VAL A 303 12.57 -4.26 18.22
N GLU A 304 12.53 -5.60 18.17
CA GLU A 304 13.30 -6.38 17.20
C GLU A 304 12.60 -6.49 15.84
N THR A 305 11.28 -6.26 15.80
CA THR A 305 10.46 -6.32 14.59
C THR A 305 9.84 -4.96 14.32
N LYS A 306 9.40 -4.73 13.08
CA LYS A 306 8.81 -3.43 12.71
C LYS A 306 7.55 -3.15 13.54
N ILE A 307 7.44 -1.93 14.06
CA ILE A 307 6.20 -1.41 14.65
C ILE A 307 5.17 -1.27 13.54
N GLU A 308 4.03 -1.93 13.71
CA GLU A 308 2.94 -1.96 12.73
C GLU A 308 1.83 -0.97 13.06
N LYS A 309 1.58 -0.76 14.35
CA LYS A 309 0.56 0.16 14.88
C LYS A 309 1.01 0.77 16.18
N VAL A 310 0.55 1.98 16.45
CA VAL A 310 0.71 2.68 17.71
C VAL A 310 -0.58 3.42 18.04
N ASP A 311 -0.90 3.50 19.32
CA ASP A 311 -1.86 4.44 19.86
C ASP A 311 -1.35 4.97 21.19
N TYR A 312 -1.79 6.17 21.55
CA TYR A 312 -1.53 6.75 22.86
C TYR A 312 -2.80 7.36 23.45
N ALA A 313 -2.88 7.31 24.78
CA ALA A 313 -3.94 7.90 25.57
C ALA A 313 -3.57 9.31 26.04
N THR A 314 -4.54 10.06 26.56
CA THR A 314 -4.31 11.45 27.00
C THR A 314 -3.35 11.58 28.19
N ASN A 315 -3.23 10.54 29.00
CA ASN A 315 -2.24 10.46 30.07
C ASN A 315 -0.92 9.80 29.65
N ASN A 316 -0.68 9.69 28.33
CA ASN A 316 0.54 9.15 27.75
C ASN A 316 0.79 7.66 28.04
N ASN A 317 -0.27 6.89 28.32
CA ASN A 317 -0.20 5.45 28.09
C ASN A 317 0.01 5.20 26.60
N ILE A 318 0.92 4.30 26.24
CA ILE A 318 1.27 3.98 24.86
C ILE A 318 1.02 2.50 24.67
N ALA A 319 0.43 2.12 23.53
CA ALA A 319 0.42 0.74 23.05
C ALA A 319 1.04 0.70 21.66
N ILE A 320 1.89 -0.29 21.42
CA ILE A 320 2.43 -0.59 20.10
C ILE A 320 2.23 -2.05 19.74
N LEU A 321 1.98 -2.33 18.46
CA LEU A 321 1.97 -3.67 17.90
C LEU A 321 3.28 -3.88 17.13
N SER A 322 4.01 -4.94 17.47
CA SER A 322 5.27 -5.31 16.82
C SER A 322 5.37 -6.83 16.71
N GLY A 323 5.28 -7.36 15.49
CA GLY A 323 5.23 -8.79 15.26
C GLY A 323 4.06 -9.44 15.99
N ASN A 324 4.33 -10.41 16.87
CA ASN A 324 3.29 -11.13 17.61
C ASN A 324 2.92 -10.53 18.97
N TYR A 325 3.43 -9.34 19.27
CA TYR A 325 3.31 -8.76 20.61
C TYR A 325 2.75 -7.36 20.57
N ILE A 326 1.91 -7.09 21.57
CA ILE A 326 1.53 -5.74 21.94
C ILE A 326 2.37 -5.34 23.15
N HIS A 327 3.11 -4.25 23.02
CA HIS A 327 3.85 -3.66 24.12
C HIS A 327 3.09 -2.43 24.60
N LYS A 328 2.93 -2.28 25.91
CA LYS A 328 2.19 -1.15 26.46
C LYS A 328 2.78 -0.58 27.73
N THR A 329 2.45 0.66 28.03
CA THR A 329 2.78 1.30 29.31
C THR A 329 1.55 1.44 30.20
N ARG A 330 1.78 1.46 31.52
CA ARG A 330 0.78 1.87 32.53
C ARG A 330 1.36 3.05 33.31
N GLY A 331 0.98 4.26 32.92
CA GLY A 331 1.49 5.52 33.49
C GLY A 331 2.80 5.95 32.82
N HIS A 332 3.94 5.67 33.46
CA HIS A 332 5.24 6.18 33.01
C HIS A 332 5.91 5.30 31.95
N VAL A 333 6.56 5.95 30.98
CA VAL A 333 7.15 5.37 29.77
C VAL A 333 8.38 4.46 30.02
N GLU A 334 8.74 4.23 31.28
CA GLU A 334 9.91 3.42 31.64
C GLU A 334 9.57 1.94 31.84
N ASN A 335 8.31 1.60 32.11
CA ASN A 335 7.87 0.22 32.32
C ASN A 335 6.93 -0.23 31.20
N TRP A 336 7.35 -1.28 30.50
CA TRP A 336 6.64 -1.84 29.37
C TRP A 336 6.16 -3.26 29.66
N ASP A 337 4.85 -3.42 29.69
CA ASP A 337 4.21 -4.73 29.68
C ASP A 337 4.23 -5.28 28.26
N LYS A 338 4.26 -6.61 28.15
CA LYS A 338 4.27 -7.32 26.88
C LYS A 338 3.17 -8.38 26.89
N ILE A 339 2.28 -8.30 25.90
CA ILE A 339 1.12 -9.18 25.77
C ILE A 339 1.18 -9.83 24.39
N ILE A 340 0.69 -11.07 24.27
CA ILE A 340 0.58 -11.78 23.00
C ILE A 340 -0.66 -11.27 22.27
N GLN A 341 -0.54 -10.92 20.99
CA GLN A 341 -1.71 -10.52 20.18
C GLN A 341 -2.72 -11.68 20.03
N PRO A 342 -4.01 -11.42 19.73
CA PRO A 342 -4.99 -12.47 19.49
C PRO A 342 -4.54 -13.43 18.37
N GLU A 343 -4.74 -14.73 18.56
CA GLU A 343 -4.31 -15.75 17.59
C GLU A 343 -5.05 -15.63 16.25
N SER A 344 -4.33 -15.85 15.15
CA SER A 344 -4.86 -16.07 13.80
C SER A 344 -5.67 -14.92 13.18
N GLN A 345 -5.54 -13.70 13.68
CA GLN A 345 -6.26 -12.55 13.15
C GLN A 345 -5.34 -11.35 12.94
N GLN A 346 -5.39 -10.75 11.76
CA GLN A 346 -4.70 -9.49 11.51
C GLN A 346 -5.42 -8.37 12.25
N ILE A 347 -4.71 -7.67 13.15
CA ILE A 347 -5.20 -6.45 13.79
C ILE A 347 -5.23 -5.32 12.76
N ILE A 348 -6.37 -4.64 12.63
CA ILE A 348 -6.52 -3.46 11.75
C ILE A 348 -6.52 -2.14 12.55
N SER A 349 -6.93 -2.16 13.82
CA SER A 349 -6.82 -1.01 14.74
C SER A 349 -6.34 -1.46 16.13
N LEU A 350 -5.42 -0.71 16.71
CA LEU A 350 -4.94 -0.85 18.09
C LEU A 350 -5.31 0.43 18.84
N GLN A 351 -5.90 0.32 20.03
CA GLN A 351 -6.25 1.47 20.87
C GLN A 351 -5.87 1.20 22.33
N ILE A 352 -5.53 2.26 23.07
CA ILE A 352 -5.24 2.20 24.52
C ILE A 352 -6.05 3.25 25.28
N SER A 353 -6.65 2.84 26.41
CA SER A 353 -7.40 3.72 27.30
C SER A 353 -6.49 4.48 28.27
N ASN A 354 -7.06 5.49 28.94
CA ASN A 354 -6.36 6.17 30.05
C ASN A 354 -6.05 5.22 31.23
N ASN A 355 -6.73 4.08 31.34
CA ASN A 355 -6.42 3.09 32.39
C ASN A 355 -5.37 2.06 31.94
N GLY A 356 -4.88 2.16 30.69
CA GLY A 356 -3.90 1.23 30.13
C GLY A 356 -4.53 -0.07 29.63
N GLU A 357 -5.84 -0.07 29.39
CA GLU A 357 -6.57 -1.18 28.78
C GLU A 357 -6.36 -1.14 27.27
N VAL A 358 -6.01 -2.27 26.67
CA VAL A 358 -5.84 -2.38 25.22
C VAL A 358 -7.10 -2.96 24.58
N ILE A 359 -7.53 -2.31 23.51
CA ILE A 359 -8.64 -2.76 22.68
C ILE A 359 -8.14 -2.85 21.23
N VAL A 360 -8.48 -3.95 20.56
CA VAL A 360 -8.09 -4.18 19.16
C VAL A 360 -9.33 -4.46 18.30
N LEU A 361 -9.30 -3.93 17.07
CA LEU A 361 -10.23 -4.32 16.01
C LEU A 361 -9.48 -5.19 15.03
N THR A 362 -10.03 -6.35 14.70
CA THR A 362 -9.42 -7.32 13.81
C THR A 362 -10.04 -7.30 12.42
N SER A 363 -9.34 -7.87 11.44
CA SER A 363 -9.72 -7.89 10.01
C SER A 363 -11.04 -8.62 9.71
N ASN A 364 -11.53 -9.48 10.61
CA ASN A 364 -12.85 -10.11 10.50
C ASN A 364 -13.96 -9.32 11.23
N GLY A 365 -13.65 -8.14 11.76
CA GLY A 365 -14.60 -7.24 12.43
C GLY A 365 -14.81 -7.48 13.93
N GLN A 366 -14.01 -8.35 14.57
CA GLN A 366 -14.13 -8.55 16.02
C GLN A 366 -13.46 -7.43 16.80
N VAL A 367 -14.08 -7.04 17.91
CA VAL A 367 -13.56 -6.03 18.82
C VAL A 367 -13.15 -6.74 20.10
N LEU A 368 -11.84 -6.88 20.31
CA LEU A 368 -11.30 -7.65 21.41
C LEU A 368 -10.71 -6.72 22.47
N PHE A 369 -11.04 -7.01 23.73
CA PHE A 369 -10.55 -6.35 24.92
C PHE A 369 -9.53 -7.25 25.62
N GLU A 370 -8.45 -6.66 26.11
CA GLU A 370 -7.45 -7.35 26.92
C GLU A 370 -7.97 -7.62 28.34
N ASP A 371 -8.07 -8.90 28.71
CA ASP A 371 -8.39 -9.36 30.06
C ASP A 371 -7.25 -10.24 30.59
N GLY A 372 -6.24 -9.59 31.17
CA GLY A 372 -5.00 -10.23 31.62
C GLY A 372 -4.22 -10.80 30.43
N ASP A 373 -3.94 -12.11 30.46
CA ASP A 373 -3.23 -12.81 29.37
C ASP A 373 -4.18 -13.31 28.26
N LYS A 374 -5.47 -12.94 28.31
CA LYS A 374 -6.50 -13.39 27.38
C LYS A 374 -7.17 -12.22 26.67
N TRP A 375 -7.84 -12.55 25.58
CA TRP A 375 -8.66 -11.63 24.81
C TRP A 375 -10.13 -12.00 24.95
N THR A 376 -10.93 -11.01 25.30
CA THR A 376 -12.38 -11.15 25.47
C THR A 376 -13.08 -10.36 24.37
N ASP A 377 -14.04 -10.99 23.71
CA ASP A 377 -14.81 -10.34 22.65
C ASP A 377 -15.82 -9.35 23.24
N ILE A 378 -15.85 -8.14 22.70
CA ILE A 378 -16.90 -7.15 22.96
C ILE A 378 -18.00 -7.41 21.94
N GLU A 379 -19.06 -8.10 22.38
CA GLU A 379 -20.19 -8.42 21.52
C GLU A 379 -20.81 -7.15 20.91
N LEU A 380 -20.93 -7.15 19.59
CA LEU A 380 -21.57 -6.10 18.81
C LEU A 380 -23.10 -6.21 18.97
N ALA A 381 -23.78 -5.07 19.16
CA ALA A 381 -25.24 -5.07 19.18
C ALA A 381 -25.83 -5.44 17.81
N GLN A 382 -27.07 -5.94 17.82
CA GLN A 382 -27.80 -6.22 16.60
C GLN A 382 -27.91 -4.95 15.73
N GLY A 383 -27.53 -5.08 14.45
CA GLY A 383 -27.55 -3.96 13.50
C GLY A 383 -26.22 -3.23 13.35
N ILE A 384 -25.21 -3.53 14.17
CA ILE A 384 -23.84 -3.07 13.94
C ILE A 384 -23.22 -3.99 12.88
N GLU A 385 -23.02 -3.45 11.68
CA GLU A 385 -22.24 -4.12 10.63
C GLU A 385 -20.74 -4.17 10.97
N THR A 386 -19.95 -4.90 10.17
CA THR A 386 -18.50 -5.01 10.32
C THR A 386 -17.85 -3.61 10.41
N PRO A 387 -17.25 -3.25 11.56
CA PRO A 387 -16.65 -1.93 11.73
C PRO A 387 -15.42 -1.74 10.84
N SER A 388 -15.32 -0.55 10.24
CA SER A 388 -14.17 -0.11 9.45
C SER A 388 -13.18 0.73 10.27
N TYR A 389 -13.65 1.42 11.31
CA TYR A 389 -12.81 2.15 12.25
C TYR A 389 -13.19 1.91 13.70
N MET A 390 -12.18 2.03 14.56
CA MET A 390 -12.33 2.02 16.02
C MET A 390 -11.47 3.11 16.64
N LYS A 391 -12.03 3.83 17.61
CA LYS A 391 -11.33 4.82 18.46
C LYS A 391 -11.76 4.70 19.91
N VAL A 392 -10.82 4.94 20.83
CA VAL A 392 -11.08 4.97 22.28
C VAL A 392 -10.73 6.34 22.83
N ILE A 393 -11.69 6.97 23.50
CA ILE A 393 -11.52 8.26 24.18
C ILE A 393 -12.01 8.12 25.61
N GLY A 394 -11.10 8.29 26.57
CA GLY A 394 -11.41 7.98 27.97
C GLY A 394 -11.82 6.51 28.13
N ASP A 395 -13.04 6.29 28.61
CA ASP A 395 -13.65 4.96 28.77
C ASP A 395 -14.68 4.65 27.65
N ASP A 396 -14.81 5.53 26.65
CA ASP A 396 -15.76 5.38 25.54
C ASP A 396 -15.09 4.80 24.30
N LEU A 397 -15.71 3.74 23.77
CA LEU A 397 -15.33 3.04 22.56
C LEU A 397 -16.26 3.45 21.42
N PHE A 398 -15.67 3.98 20.36
CA PHE A 398 -16.36 4.39 19.13
C PHE A 398 -16.06 3.40 18.01
N LEU A 399 -17.12 2.98 17.31
CA LEU A 399 -17.03 2.20 16.08
C LEU A 399 -17.67 2.97 14.94
N LEU A 400 -17.02 2.96 13.78
CA LEU A 400 -17.64 3.38 12.52
C LEU A 400 -17.89 2.13 11.69
N SER A 401 -19.15 1.91 11.34
CA SER A 401 -19.58 1.01 10.26
C SER A 401 -20.37 1.85 9.25
N ASP A 402 -21.67 1.58 9.09
CA ASP A 402 -22.60 2.49 8.38
C ASP A 402 -22.96 3.73 9.21
N HIS A 403 -22.86 3.60 10.53
CA HIS A 403 -23.13 4.65 11.50
C HIS A 403 -22.01 4.70 12.53
N ILE A 404 -21.99 5.77 13.32
CA ILE A 404 -21.13 5.85 14.49
C ILE A 404 -21.86 5.25 15.69
N TRP A 405 -21.23 4.28 16.31
CA TRP A 405 -21.70 3.64 17.54
C TRP A 405 -20.75 3.96 18.67
N VAL A 406 -21.30 4.19 19.85
CA VAL A 406 -20.54 4.46 21.07
C VAL A 406 -20.98 3.53 22.20
N ARG A 407 -20.01 3.04 22.96
CA ARG A 407 -20.24 2.20 24.13
C ARG A 407 -19.22 2.53 25.19
N ASN A 408 -19.65 2.62 26.44
CA ASN A 408 -18.71 2.61 27.56
C ASN A 408 -18.09 1.22 27.71
N ILE A 409 -16.76 1.14 27.72
CA ILE A 409 -16.01 -0.13 27.72
C ILE A 409 -16.35 -0.97 28.97
N ARG A 410 -16.62 -0.34 30.11
CA ARG A 410 -16.75 -1.03 31.40
C ARG A 410 -18.14 -1.56 31.69
N ASN A 411 -19.18 -0.90 31.20
CA ASN A 411 -20.56 -1.22 31.61
C ASN A 411 -21.63 -0.90 30.55
N GLY A 412 -21.24 -0.46 29.36
CA GLY A 412 -22.15 0.21 28.45
C GLY A 412 -22.93 -0.74 27.54
N GLU A 413 -24.14 -0.31 27.20
CA GLU A 413 -24.84 -0.72 25.99
C GLU A 413 -24.32 0.09 24.79
N TRP A 414 -24.51 -0.46 23.59
CA TRP A 414 -24.21 0.26 22.35
C TRP A 414 -25.28 1.30 22.06
N ASN A 415 -24.86 2.54 21.83
CA ASN A 415 -25.73 3.64 21.42
C ASN A 415 -25.32 4.10 20.03
N LYS A 416 -26.31 4.32 19.16
CA LYS A 416 -26.09 4.94 17.86
C LYS A 416 -26.03 6.45 18.04
N ILE A 417 -25.06 7.11 17.41
CA ILE A 417 -25.02 8.56 17.29
C ILE A 417 -25.84 8.94 16.06
N GLU A 418 -26.94 9.66 16.27
CA GLU A 418 -27.82 10.08 15.17
C GLU A 418 -27.19 11.23 14.38
N THR A 419 -27.16 11.06 13.06
CA THR A 419 -26.50 11.97 12.12
C THR A 419 -27.05 11.74 10.72
N ASP A 420 -27.22 12.83 9.96
CA ASP A 420 -27.60 12.80 8.55
C ASP A 420 -26.39 12.57 7.62
N TYR A 421 -25.18 12.56 8.19
CA TYR A 421 -23.92 12.45 7.45
C TYR A 421 -23.38 11.02 7.44
N LYS A 422 -22.81 10.62 6.29
CA LYS A 422 -22.06 9.38 6.15
C LYS A 422 -20.58 9.63 6.30
N PHE A 423 -20.00 9.05 7.35
CA PHE A 423 -18.58 9.18 7.64
C PHE A 423 -17.78 8.09 6.97
N SER A 424 -16.65 8.46 6.37
CA SER A 424 -15.67 7.56 5.78
C SER A 424 -14.51 7.26 6.74
N LYS A 425 -14.26 8.12 7.74
CA LYS A 425 -13.10 8.02 8.63
C LYS A 425 -13.33 8.67 9.99
N LEU A 426 -12.67 8.11 11.02
CA LEU A 426 -12.56 8.71 12.36
C LEU A 426 -11.11 9.05 12.72
N ILE A 427 -10.88 10.26 13.26
CA ILE A 427 -9.58 10.72 13.76
C ILE A 427 -9.72 11.10 15.24
N LYS A 428 -8.86 10.56 16.11
CA LYS A 428 -8.78 10.94 17.54
C LYS A 428 -7.60 11.88 17.75
N LYS A 429 -7.82 12.99 18.46
CA LYS A 429 -6.77 13.87 18.98
C LYS A 429 -7.05 14.27 20.42
N GLY A 430 -6.27 13.71 21.33
CA GLY A 430 -6.52 13.86 22.75
C GLY A 430 -7.94 13.37 23.10
N ASN A 431 -8.78 14.29 23.60
CA ASN A 431 -10.18 14.03 23.93
C ASN A 431 -11.16 14.36 22.80
N ASN A 432 -10.68 14.83 21.65
CA ASN A 432 -11.52 15.17 20.51
C ASN A 432 -11.64 13.98 19.56
N LEU A 433 -12.86 13.70 19.10
CA LEU A 433 -13.15 12.77 18.01
C LEU A 433 -13.63 13.55 16.81
N PHE A 434 -13.02 13.31 15.65
CA PHE A 434 -13.43 13.91 14.40
C PHE A 434 -13.97 12.85 13.46
N GLY A 435 -15.09 13.15 12.81
CA GLY A 435 -15.64 12.40 11.70
C GLY A 435 -15.37 13.12 10.40
N ILE A 436 -14.88 12.39 9.40
CA ILE A 436 -14.64 12.90 8.05
C ILE A 436 -15.61 12.19 7.10
N THR A 437 -16.28 12.94 6.24
CA THR A 437 -17.19 12.42 5.21
C THR A 437 -16.43 12.12 3.91
N GLU A 438 -17.08 11.47 2.94
CA GLU A 438 -16.46 11.15 1.64
C GLU A 438 -16.05 12.40 0.83
N ASP A 439 -16.72 13.53 1.04
CA ASP A 439 -16.36 14.83 0.46
C ASP A 439 -15.34 15.61 1.30
N GLU A 440 -14.68 14.93 2.25
CA GLU A 440 -13.63 15.46 3.13
C GLU A 440 -14.12 16.55 4.11
N THR A 441 -15.44 16.73 4.30
CA THR A 441 -15.97 17.65 5.32
C THR A 441 -15.64 17.15 6.72
N ILE A 442 -15.19 18.06 7.59
CA ILE A 442 -14.71 17.76 8.94
C ILE A 442 -15.81 18.08 9.96
N TYR A 443 -16.13 17.10 10.79
CA TYR A 443 -17.05 17.24 11.91
C TYR A 443 -16.37 16.87 13.24
N LEU A 444 -16.71 17.58 14.30
CA LEU A 444 -16.37 17.26 15.68
C LEU A 444 -17.52 16.49 16.31
N ILE A 445 -17.23 15.32 16.87
CA ILE A 445 -18.18 14.48 17.60
C ILE A 445 -17.92 14.70 19.09
N LYS A 446 -18.92 15.23 19.80
CA LYS A 446 -18.77 15.59 21.21
C LYS A 446 -20.01 15.25 22.01
N PHE A 447 -19.81 14.96 23.29
CA PHE A 447 -20.88 14.75 24.25
C PHE A 447 -21.25 16.09 24.88
N GLY A 448 -22.54 16.44 24.89
CA GLY A 448 -22.98 17.68 25.53
C GLY A 448 -24.39 18.11 25.11
N GLY A 449 -24.64 19.42 25.23
CA GLY A 449 -25.96 20.00 24.99
C GLY A 449 -26.95 19.75 26.12
N ASP A 450 -28.14 20.34 26.00
CA ASP A 450 -29.19 20.27 27.02
C ASP A 450 -29.71 18.84 27.25
N ALA A 451 -29.69 18.03 26.19
CA ALA A 451 -30.09 16.62 26.22
C ALA A 451 -29.02 15.68 26.80
N LYS A 452 -27.78 16.15 27.00
CA LYS A 452 -26.62 15.33 27.40
C LYS A 452 -26.46 14.10 26.50
N GLU A 453 -26.28 14.36 25.22
CA GLU A 453 -26.14 13.33 24.19
C GLU A 453 -24.94 13.60 23.28
N TRP A 454 -24.54 12.57 22.55
CA TRP A 454 -23.55 12.69 21.50
C TRP A 454 -24.16 13.41 20.31
N HIS A 455 -23.50 14.46 19.84
CA HIS A 455 -23.89 15.19 18.65
C HIS A 455 -22.68 15.52 17.80
N VAL A 456 -22.98 15.87 16.55
CA VAL A 456 -22.00 16.15 15.50
C VAL A 456 -22.08 17.63 15.15
N GLU A 457 -20.94 18.32 15.20
CA GLU A 457 -20.82 19.72 14.80
C GLU A 457 -19.87 19.84 13.60
N ARG A 458 -20.32 20.52 12.55
CA ARG A 458 -19.47 20.78 11.37
C ARG A 458 -18.41 21.82 11.73
N VAL A 459 -17.14 21.46 11.58
CA VAL A 459 -16.00 22.35 11.90
C VAL A 459 -15.45 23.03 10.66
N PHE A 460 -15.38 22.30 9.54
CA PHE A 460 -14.76 22.82 8.32
C PHE A 460 -15.33 22.13 7.08
N GLU A 461 -15.61 22.91 6.04
CA GLU A 461 -16.03 22.43 4.72
C GLU A 461 -14.81 22.33 3.82
N ALA A 462 -14.60 21.17 3.19
CA ALA A 462 -13.34 20.89 2.50
C ALA A 462 -13.07 21.86 1.35
N LEU A 463 -11.91 22.50 1.40
CA LEU A 463 -11.31 23.29 0.30
C LEU A 463 -9.93 22.74 -0.09
N THR A 464 -9.56 21.56 0.38
CA THR A 464 -8.19 21.06 0.28
C THR A 464 -7.97 20.29 -1.00
N ASP A 465 -6.95 20.68 -1.77
CA ASP A 465 -6.36 19.81 -2.78
C ASP A 465 -5.64 18.67 -2.06
N GLY A 466 -6.32 17.54 -1.80
CA GLY A 466 -5.73 16.36 -1.16
C GLY A 466 -6.70 15.59 -0.26
N ILE A 467 -6.27 14.42 0.17
CA ILE A 467 -7.02 13.52 1.05
C ILE A 467 -6.60 13.80 2.50
N ILE A 468 -7.56 13.97 3.42
CA ILE A 468 -7.25 14.27 4.83
C ILE A 468 -6.61 13.04 5.48
N ALA A 469 -5.33 13.17 5.81
CA ALA A 469 -4.57 12.15 6.51
C ALA A 469 -4.81 12.26 8.02
N ASP A 470 -4.79 13.48 8.53
CA ASP A 470 -4.85 13.79 9.96
C ASP A 470 -5.22 15.26 10.18
N LEU A 471 -5.55 15.63 11.40
CA LEU A 471 -5.87 17.01 11.76
C LEU A 471 -5.65 17.25 13.25
N GLU A 472 -5.52 18.50 13.66
CA GLU A 472 -5.44 18.89 15.07
C GLU A 472 -6.17 20.22 15.30
N LEU A 473 -6.98 20.28 16.36
CA LEU A 473 -7.66 21.50 16.77
C LEU A 473 -6.96 22.09 18.01
N THR A 474 -6.41 23.29 17.86
CA THR A 474 -5.90 24.09 18.98
C THR A 474 -6.89 25.19 19.35
N GLN A 475 -6.55 25.99 20.36
CA GLN A 475 -7.37 27.12 20.78
C GLN A 475 -7.62 28.14 19.65
N ASP A 476 -6.62 28.35 18.78
CA ASP A 476 -6.63 29.45 17.80
C ASP A 476 -6.74 28.96 16.35
N ALA A 477 -6.52 27.66 16.10
CA ALA A 477 -6.43 27.13 14.75
C ALA A 477 -6.87 25.67 14.63
N LEU A 478 -7.43 25.33 13.47
CA LEU A 478 -7.52 23.96 12.96
C LEU A 478 -6.37 23.72 11.99
N PHE A 479 -5.55 22.72 12.26
CA PHE A 479 -4.55 22.25 11.31
C PHE A 479 -5.06 20.99 10.61
N ILE A 480 -4.90 20.93 9.29
CA ILE A 480 -5.36 19.82 8.45
C ILE A 480 -4.15 19.32 7.65
N ALA A 481 -3.73 18.10 7.92
CA ALA A 481 -2.66 17.40 7.22
C ALA A 481 -3.25 16.57 6.08
N THR A 482 -2.72 16.76 4.88
CA THR A 482 -3.22 16.11 3.68
C THR A 482 -2.12 15.36 2.93
N VAL A 483 -2.52 14.27 2.28
CA VAL A 483 -1.70 13.59 1.27
C VAL A 483 -2.19 13.96 -0.14
N PRO A 484 -1.29 14.05 -1.12
CA PRO A 484 -1.70 14.31 -2.49
C PRO A 484 -2.43 13.12 -3.08
N ASP A 485 -3.32 13.41 -4.02
CA ASP A 485 -3.82 12.44 -4.98
C ASP A 485 -2.92 12.45 -6.24
N PHE A 486 -3.04 11.45 -7.10
CA PHE A 486 -2.09 11.26 -8.20
C PHE A 486 -2.76 11.21 -9.57
N TYR A 487 -2.30 12.08 -10.47
CA TYR A 487 -2.90 12.30 -11.78
C TYR A 487 -1.89 12.05 -12.90
N TRP A 488 -2.39 11.64 -14.06
CA TRP A 488 -1.57 11.56 -15.27
C TRP A 488 -1.44 12.94 -15.91
N GLU A 489 -0.21 13.35 -16.17
CA GLU A 489 0.14 14.57 -16.90
C GLU A 489 0.97 14.21 -18.13
N ILE A 490 0.78 14.94 -19.23
CA ILE A 490 1.58 14.78 -20.46
C ILE A 490 3.04 15.17 -20.17
N VAL A 491 3.98 14.36 -20.64
CA VAL A 491 5.40 14.70 -20.64
C VAL A 491 5.66 15.63 -21.83
N ASN A 492 6.03 16.88 -21.54
CA ASN A 492 6.37 17.89 -22.56
C ASN A 492 7.81 17.76 -23.06
#